data_AF-A0A545BA83-F1
#
_entry.id   AF-A0A545BA83-F1
#
_cell.length_a   1.000
_cell.length_b   1.000
_cell.length_c   1.000
_cell.angle_alpha   90.00
_cell.angle_beta   90.00
_cell.angle_gamma   90.00
#
_symmetry.space_group_name_H-M   'P 1'
#
loop_
_entity.id
_entity.type
_entity.pdbx_description
1 polymer ?
#
loop_
_entity_poly.entity_id
_entity_poly.type
_entity_poly.pdbx_seq_one_letter_code
_entity_poly.pdbx_strand_id
1 'polypeptide(L)'
;MTTTEPGTGHRPAMPDGTWRLFRGDGDSREVAFPPAPPWRRFDPEEPLPHHPAARPLPYLITSDEVDIVNAALHLRRPLLVTGHPGTGKSSLAHAIAHELTLGRVLRWPVNSRSTLQDALYQYDAVGRLREANLRRDSDDREPGIGQYVRLGALGNALVPREQPRVLLIDELDKGDVDLPNDLLTVFEEGEFTIPELTRLSEDHAPVHVQTDDPDTPAAVLRGRVRCREFPIVVITSNGERDFPPAFLRRCVRLDLPEPTRL
;
A
#
# COMPACT_ATOMS: atom_id res chain seq x y z
N MET A 1 34.64 1.33 -42.31
CA MET A 1 34.53 -0.03 -42.86
C MET A 1 34.25 -0.97 -41.70
N THR A 2 33.11 -1.67 -41.80
CA THR A 2 32.70 -2.91 -41.09
C THR A 2 32.55 -2.91 -39.57
N THR A 3 31.38 -2.42 -39.17
CA THR A 3 30.33 -2.98 -38.28
C THR A 3 30.60 -4.34 -37.58
N THR A 4 30.35 -4.37 -36.27
CA THR A 4 30.18 -5.59 -35.43
C THR A 4 28.72 -5.69 -35.03
N GLU A 5 28.04 -6.77 -35.40
CA GLU A 5 26.66 -7.09 -34.95
C GLU A 5 26.68 -7.82 -33.59
N PRO A 6 25.73 -7.55 -32.68
CA PRO A 6 25.60 -8.28 -31.42
C PRO A 6 24.75 -9.56 -31.59
N GLY A 7 25.22 -10.62 -30.93
CA GLY A 7 24.70 -11.98 -31.01
C GLY A 7 23.20 -12.13 -30.72
N THR A 8 22.55 -12.83 -31.63
CA THR A 8 21.17 -13.29 -31.57
C THR A 8 21.00 -14.26 -30.40
N GLY A 9 20.21 -13.86 -29.40
CA GLY A 9 19.78 -14.72 -28.31
C GLY A 9 19.05 -15.95 -28.85
N HIS A 10 19.60 -17.13 -28.58
CA HIS A 10 19.03 -18.41 -28.95
C HIS A 10 17.71 -18.64 -28.19
N ARG A 11 16.56 -18.40 -28.84
CA ARG A 11 15.27 -18.94 -28.39
C ARG A 11 15.31 -20.46 -28.60
N PRO A 12 15.15 -21.29 -27.56
CA PRO A 12 15.00 -22.72 -27.78
C PRO A 12 13.74 -22.95 -28.62
N ALA A 13 13.91 -23.62 -29.76
CA ALA A 13 12.82 -24.04 -30.61
C ALA A 13 11.98 -25.06 -29.85
N MET A 14 10.75 -24.71 -29.51
CA MET A 14 9.78 -25.65 -28.93
C MET A 14 9.28 -26.55 -30.06
N PRO A 15 9.40 -27.89 -29.95
CA PRO A 15 8.92 -28.80 -30.98
C PRO A 15 7.40 -28.69 -31.12
N ASP A 16 6.94 -28.88 -32.35
CA ASP A 16 5.56 -28.68 -32.78
C ASP A 16 4.52 -29.34 -31.84
N GLY A 17 3.63 -28.50 -31.29
CA GLY A 17 2.23 -28.92 -31.23
C GLY A 17 1.54 -29.15 -29.89
N THR A 18 2.12 -29.01 -28.69
CA THR A 18 1.27 -29.03 -27.46
C THR A 18 1.73 -28.13 -26.32
N TRP A 19 1.48 -26.82 -26.43
CA TRP A 19 1.42 -25.89 -25.29
C TRP A 19 0.23 -26.19 -24.33
N ARG A 20 -0.72 -27.02 -24.79
CA ARG A 20 -1.93 -27.38 -24.05
C ARG A 20 -1.64 -28.48 -23.04
N LEU A 21 -1.50 -28.09 -21.78
CA LEU A 21 -1.42 -28.99 -20.63
C LEU A 21 -2.75 -29.74 -20.41
N PHE A 22 -3.87 -29.10 -20.73
CA PHE A 22 -5.22 -29.68 -20.64
C PHE A 22 -5.81 -29.90 -22.05
N ARG A 23 -6.25 -31.12 -22.35
CA ARG A 23 -6.74 -31.54 -23.69
C ARG A 23 -8.26 -31.75 -23.77
N GLY A 24 -8.96 -31.90 -22.65
CA GLY A 24 -10.43 -31.95 -22.60
C GLY A 24 -11.08 -33.19 -23.20
N ASP A 25 -10.33 -34.28 -23.37
CA ASP A 25 -10.75 -35.55 -23.98
C ASP A 25 -11.18 -36.62 -22.95
N GLY A 26 -11.18 -36.28 -21.66
CA GLY A 26 -11.66 -37.17 -20.58
C GLY A 26 -10.63 -38.19 -20.09
N ASP A 27 -9.46 -38.29 -20.71
CA ASP A 27 -8.40 -39.20 -20.28
C ASP A 27 -7.50 -38.57 -19.22
N SER A 28 -7.30 -39.27 -18.11
CA SER A 28 -6.29 -38.93 -17.10
C SER A 28 -4.89 -39.19 -17.62
N ARG A 29 -4.00 -38.22 -17.41
CA ARG A 29 -2.58 -38.31 -17.78
C ARG A 29 -1.74 -37.44 -16.87
N GLU A 30 -0.51 -37.88 -16.61
CA GLU A 30 0.45 -37.14 -15.82
C GLU A 30 1.07 -36.03 -16.67
N VAL A 31 1.04 -34.80 -16.17
CA VAL A 31 1.48 -33.61 -16.91
C VAL A 31 2.54 -32.89 -16.11
N ALA A 32 3.72 -32.68 -16.70
CA ALA A 32 4.74 -31.83 -16.13
C ALA A 32 4.36 -30.36 -16.33
N PHE A 33 4.13 -29.64 -15.23
CA PHE A 33 3.91 -28.20 -15.28
C PHE A 33 5.23 -27.49 -15.63
N PRO A 34 5.20 -26.47 -16.52
CA PRO A 34 6.37 -25.62 -16.72
C PRO A 34 6.72 -24.92 -15.41
N PRO A 35 8.01 -24.57 -15.19
CA PRO A 35 8.39 -23.84 -13.99
C PRO A 35 7.58 -22.55 -13.90
N ALA A 36 7.04 -22.26 -12.71
CA ALA A 36 6.32 -21.01 -12.48
C ALA A 36 7.21 -19.83 -12.90
N PRO A 37 6.66 -18.81 -13.57
CA PRO A 37 7.44 -17.64 -13.92
C PRO A 37 7.90 -16.93 -12.63
N PRO A 38 9.04 -16.21 -12.66
CA PRO A 38 9.65 -15.66 -11.45
C PRO A 38 8.70 -14.85 -10.55
N TRP A 39 7.79 -14.07 -11.13
CA TRP A 39 6.79 -13.25 -10.42
C TRP A 39 5.58 -14.02 -9.85
N ARG A 40 5.55 -15.34 -10.03
CA ARG A 40 4.53 -16.28 -9.52
C ARG A 40 5.16 -17.42 -8.73
N ARG A 41 6.43 -17.27 -8.35
CA ARG A 41 7.10 -18.11 -7.36
C ARG A 41 6.88 -17.46 -6.01
N PHE A 42 6.32 -18.20 -5.07
CA PHE A 42 6.10 -17.74 -3.70
C PHE A 42 6.96 -18.63 -2.81
N ASP A 43 8.03 -18.10 -2.25
CA ASP A 43 8.86 -18.82 -1.27
C ASP A 43 8.34 -18.47 0.14
N PRO A 44 7.81 -19.43 0.92
CA PRO A 44 7.26 -19.17 2.24
C PRO A 44 8.33 -18.77 3.28
N GLU A 45 9.61 -18.98 3.00
CA GLU A 45 10.73 -18.59 3.87
C GLU A 45 11.46 -17.33 3.38
N GLU A 46 11.09 -16.76 2.22
CA GLU A 46 11.57 -15.43 1.84
C GLU A 46 11.01 -14.41 2.84
N PRO A 47 11.89 -13.64 3.54
CA PRO A 47 11.44 -12.41 4.17
C PRO A 47 10.70 -11.60 3.10
N LEU A 48 9.53 -11.02 3.44
CA LEU A 48 8.81 -10.08 2.57
C LEU A 48 9.85 -9.29 1.78
N PRO A 49 9.93 -9.44 0.45
CA PRO A 49 11.10 -9.03 -0.27
C PRO A 49 11.36 -7.56 0.07
N HIS A 50 12.56 -7.27 0.60
CA HIS A 50 13.18 -5.99 0.32
C HIS A 50 13.24 -5.98 -1.20
N HIS A 51 12.25 -5.37 -1.86
CA HIS A 51 12.08 -5.50 -3.30
C HIS A 51 13.46 -5.32 -3.93
N PRO A 52 14.02 -6.37 -4.58
CA PRO A 52 15.29 -6.21 -5.26
C PRO A 52 15.01 -5.08 -6.22
N ALA A 53 15.71 -3.95 -6.06
CA ALA A 53 15.47 -2.70 -6.76
C ALA A 53 15.00 -3.06 -8.18
N ALA A 54 13.69 -3.04 -8.39
CA ALA A 54 13.14 -3.45 -9.68
C ALA A 54 13.81 -2.47 -10.60
N ARG A 55 14.66 -2.97 -11.53
CA ARG A 55 15.43 -2.12 -12.46
C ARG A 55 14.51 -0.96 -12.81
N PRO A 56 14.81 0.28 -12.40
CA PRO A 56 13.83 1.34 -12.47
C PRO A 56 13.53 1.51 -13.95
N LEU A 57 12.41 0.94 -14.38
CA LEU A 57 11.88 1.24 -15.68
C LEU A 57 11.49 2.71 -15.56
N PRO A 58 12.03 3.59 -16.41
CA PRO A 58 11.75 5.01 -16.31
C PRO A 58 10.22 5.18 -16.34
N TYR A 59 9.66 5.73 -15.28
CA TYR A 59 8.25 6.11 -15.26
C TYR A 59 8.13 7.35 -16.13
N LEU A 60 7.55 7.17 -17.32
CA LEU A 60 7.46 8.22 -18.32
C LEU A 60 6.22 9.07 -18.03
N ILE A 61 6.45 10.31 -17.63
CA ILE A 61 5.45 11.37 -17.50
C ILE A 61 5.92 12.63 -18.21
N THR A 62 4.96 13.43 -18.66
CA THR A 62 5.22 14.72 -19.28
C THR A 62 5.69 15.76 -18.27
N SER A 63 6.30 16.86 -18.73
CA SER A 63 6.71 17.97 -17.86
C SER A 63 5.55 18.54 -17.05
N ASP A 64 4.36 18.65 -17.65
CA ASP A 64 3.17 19.21 -17.02
C ASP A 64 2.67 18.29 -15.90
N GLU A 65 2.72 16.97 -16.11
CA GLU A 65 2.40 15.97 -15.08
C GLU A 65 3.40 16.01 -13.92
N VAL A 66 4.70 16.21 -14.20
CA VAL A 66 5.74 16.42 -13.19
C VAL A 66 5.45 17.67 -12.37
N ASP A 67 5.05 18.78 -12.99
CA ASP A 67 4.72 20.03 -12.30
C ASP A 67 3.50 19.87 -11.38
N ILE A 68 2.49 19.11 -11.81
CA ILE A 68 1.30 18.80 -10.98
C ILE A 68 1.70 17.96 -9.76
N VAL A 69 2.55 16.93 -9.95
CA VAL A 69 3.07 16.13 -8.84
C VAL A 69 3.83 17.02 -7.86
N ASN A 70 4.77 17.84 -8.34
CA ASN A 70 5.53 18.75 -7.48
C ASN A 70 4.63 19.75 -6.76
N ALA A 71 3.59 20.28 -7.41
CA ALA A 71 2.61 21.14 -6.77
C ALA A 71 1.89 20.42 -5.61
N ALA A 72 1.49 19.16 -5.80
CA ALA A 72 0.88 18.36 -4.74
C ALA A 72 1.84 18.14 -3.55
N LEU A 73 3.11 17.82 -3.84
CA LEU A 73 4.15 17.62 -2.82
C LEU A 73 4.42 18.89 -2.01
N HIS A 74 4.60 20.04 -2.68
CA HIS A 74 4.84 21.33 -2.01
C HIS A 74 3.64 21.81 -1.20
N LEU A 75 2.42 21.56 -1.70
CA LEU A 75 1.19 21.93 -1.00
C LEU A 75 0.80 20.93 0.11
N ARG A 76 1.48 19.78 0.20
CA ARG A 76 1.12 18.66 1.08
C ARG A 76 -0.33 18.23 0.90
N ARG A 77 -0.81 18.24 -0.35
CA ARG A 77 -2.17 17.88 -0.71
C ARG A 77 -2.20 16.49 -1.34
N PRO A 78 -3.26 15.68 -1.09
CA PRO A 78 -3.41 14.41 -1.77
C PRO A 78 -3.45 14.56 -3.29
N LEU A 79 -2.77 13.67 -4.00
CA LEU A 79 -2.79 13.58 -5.45
C LEU A 79 -3.88 12.59 -5.88
N LEU A 80 -4.96 13.08 -6.50
CA LEU A 80 -5.98 12.26 -7.10
C LEU A 80 -5.62 11.97 -8.56
N VAL A 81 -5.21 10.74 -8.82
CA VAL A 81 -4.77 10.24 -10.12
C VAL A 81 -5.93 9.50 -10.80
N THR A 82 -6.41 10.05 -11.92
CA THR A 82 -7.43 9.45 -12.78
C THR A 82 -6.81 8.99 -14.10
N GLY A 83 -7.54 8.17 -14.84
CA GLY A 83 -7.13 7.64 -16.14
C GLY A 83 -7.61 6.22 -16.37
N HIS A 84 -7.48 5.72 -17.59
CA HIS A 84 -7.92 4.37 -17.96
C HIS A 84 -7.18 3.26 -17.18
N PRO A 85 -7.76 2.06 -17.04
CA PRO A 85 -7.05 0.91 -16.48
C PRO A 85 -5.73 0.64 -17.22
N GLY A 86 -4.64 0.41 -16.49
CA GLY A 86 -3.32 0.11 -17.08
C GLY A 86 -2.45 1.32 -17.43
N THR A 87 -2.89 2.56 -17.16
CA THR A 87 -2.12 3.81 -17.39
C THR A 87 -0.99 4.07 -16.37
N GLY A 88 -0.76 3.15 -15.43
CA GLY A 88 0.32 3.30 -14.44
C GLY A 88 -0.01 4.22 -13.26
N LYS A 89 -1.29 4.45 -12.95
CA LYS A 89 -1.74 5.26 -11.78
C LYS A 89 -1.08 4.83 -10.47
N SER A 90 -1.11 3.53 -10.17
CA SER A 90 -0.50 2.96 -8.95
C SER A 90 1.04 2.99 -9.03
N SER A 91 1.60 2.87 -10.23
CA SER A 91 3.06 2.92 -10.46
C SER A 91 3.64 4.31 -10.16
N LEU A 92 2.88 5.39 -10.30
CA LEU A 92 3.33 6.75 -9.95
C LEU A 92 3.76 6.84 -8.48
N ALA A 93 3.01 6.25 -7.55
CA ALA A 93 3.38 6.27 -6.13
C ALA A 93 4.74 5.59 -5.88
N HIS A 94 4.99 4.47 -6.56
CA HIS A 94 6.27 3.78 -6.49
C HIS A 94 7.41 4.56 -7.13
N ALA A 95 7.15 5.25 -8.24
CA ALA A 95 8.12 6.13 -8.88
C ALA A 95 8.53 7.28 -7.94
N ILE A 96 7.55 7.98 -7.34
CA ILE A 96 7.79 9.05 -6.36
C ILE A 96 8.61 8.51 -5.17
N ALA A 97 8.20 7.38 -4.59
CA ALA A 97 8.90 6.80 -3.44
C ALA A 97 10.36 6.43 -3.76
N HIS A 98 10.60 5.90 -4.97
CA HIS A 98 11.91 5.53 -5.44
C HIS A 98 12.80 6.75 -5.70
N GLU A 99 12.30 7.70 -6.49
CA GLU A 99 13.04 8.90 -6.91
C GLU A 99 13.43 9.79 -5.71
N LEU A 100 12.53 9.90 -4.73
CA LEU A 100 12.74 10.70 -3.52
C LEU A 100 13.36 9.90 -2.36
N THR A 101 13.69 8.62 -2.57
CA THR A 101 14.30 7.73 -1.55
C THR A 101 13.47 7.65 -0.25
N LEU A 102 12.14 7.56 -0.37
CA LEU A 102 11.20 7.58 0.77
C LEU A 102 10.84 6.17 1.29
N GLY A 103 11.56 5.15 0.82
CA GLY A 103 11.36 3.76 1.20
C GLY A 103 10.12 3.14 0.55
N ARG A 104 9.53 2.14 1.22
CA ARG A 104 8.41 1.39 0.67
C ARG A 104 7.11 2.21 0.67
N VAL A 105 6.32 2.04 -0.38
CA VAL A 105 4.95 2.55 -0.48
C VAL A 105 4.05 1.73 0.46
N LEU A 106 3.30 2.43 1.31
CA LEU A 106 2.21 1.85 2.09
C LEU A 106 1.00 1.76 1.18
N ARG A 107 0.54 0.55 0.86
CA ARG A 107 -0.58 0.34 -0.08
C ARG A 107 -1.84 -0.03 0.66
N TRP A 108 -2.92 0.70 0.40
CA TRP A 108 -4.27 0.38 0.86
C TRP A 108 -5.21 0.15 -0.34
N PRO A 109 -5.52 -1.10 -0.68
CA PRO A 109 -6.52 -1.39 -1.69
C PRO A 109 -7.92 -1.14 -1.15
N VAL A 110 -8.71 -0.36 -1.88
CA VAL A 110 -10.10 -0.05 -1.52
C VAL A 110 -11.06 -1.00 -2.25
N ASN A 111 -12.06 -1.49 -1.52
CA ASN A 111 -13.18 -2.25 -2.04
C ASN A 111 -14.47 -1.83 -1.31
N SER A 112 -15.60 -2.43 -1.68
CA SER A 112 -16.93 -2.07 -1.15
C SER A 112 -17.12 -2.27 0.35
N ARG A 113 -16.18 -2.93 1.05
CA ARG A 113 -16.18 -3.14 2.50
C ARG A 113 -15.08 -2.37 3.22
N SER A 114 -14.24 -1.64 2.50
CA SER A 114 -13.14 -0.88 3.10
C SER A 114 -13.69 0.28 3.93
N THR A 115 -13.27 0.36 5.19
CA THR A 115 -13.64 1.46 6.10
C THR A 115 -12.43 2.33 6.46
N LEU A 116 -12.67 3.56 6.92
CA LEU A 116 -11.58 4.40 7.46
C LEU A 116 -10.87 3.71 8.62
N GLN A 117 -11.63 3.01 9.48
CA GLN A 117 -11.07 2.28 10.62
C GLN A 117 -10.01 1.27 10.17
N ASP A 118 -10.30 0.46 9.14
CA ASP A 118 -9.35 -0.53 8.60
C ASP A 118 -8.07 0.12 8.04
N ALA A 119 -8.18 1.34 7.51
CA ALA A 119 -7.04 2.11 7.05
C ALA A 119 -6.15 2.59 8.21
N LEU A 120 -6.76 2.92 9.35
CA LEU A 120 -6.10 3.48 10.52
C LEU A 120 -5.50 2.40 11.41
N TYR A 121 -6.30 1.47 11.92
CA TYR A 121 -5.83 0.38 12.78
C TYR A 121 -6.87 -0.74 12.96
N GLN A 122 -6.40 -1.91 13.36
CA GLN A 122 -7.20 -3.05 13.77
C GLN A 122 -6.91 -3.38 15.23
N TYR A 123 -7.95 -3.79 15.97
CA TYR A 123 -7.85 -4.21 17.36
C TYR A 123 -8.36 -5.66 17.53
N ASP A 124 -7.48 -6.56 17.95
CA ASP A 124 -7.82 -7.97 18.19
C ASP A 124 -8.35 -8.19 19.62
N ALA A 125 -9.60 -7.81 19.83
CA ALA A 125 -10.29 -8.03 21.10
C ALA A 125 -10.43 -9.53 21.45
N VAL A 126 -10.56 -10.40 20.44
CA VAL A 126 -10.80 -11.84 20.64
C VAL A 126 -9.52 -12.54 21.06
N GLY A 127 -8.40 -12.25 20.40
CA GLY A 127 -7.08 -12.73 20.79
C GLY A 127 -6.75 -12.32 22.23
N ARG A 128 -6.99 -11.06 22.58
CA ARG A 128 -6.80 -10.57 23.95
C ARG A 128 -7.62 -11.33 24.98
N LEU A 129 -8.90 -11.57 24.71
CA LEU A 129 -9.77 -12.31 25.64
C LEU A 129 -9.33 -13.77 25.79
N ARG A 130 -8.91 -14.42 24.70
CA ARG A 130 -8.41 -15.80 24.73
C ARG A 130 -7.14 -15.91 25.58
N GLU A 131 -6.19 -15.01 25.38
CA GLU A 131 -4.94 -15.00 26.14
C GLU A 131 -5.17 -14.69 27.63
N ALA A 132 -6.06 -13.73 27.94
CA ALA A 132 -6.44 -13.43 29.31
C ALA A 132 -7.08 -14.62 30.03
N ASN A 133 -7.84 -15.48 29.32
CA ASN A 133 -8.42 -16.69 29.90
C ASN A 133 -7.38 -17.79 30.11
N LEU A 134 -6.43 -17.98 29.18
CA LEU A 134 -5.37 -18.99 29.28
C LEU A 134 -4.38 -18.70 30.40
N ARG A 135 -4.11 -17.42 30.67
CA ARG A 135 -3.16 -16.98 31.72
C ARG A 135 -3.77 -16.87 33.11
N ARG A 136 -5.07 -17.14 33.31
CA ARG A 136 -5.65 -17.19 34.67
C ARG A 136 -4.97 -18.24 35.58
N ASP A 137 -4.31 -19.22 34.96
CA ASP A 137 -3.61 -20.30 35.65
C ASP A 137 -2.08 -20.08 35.75
N SER A 138 -1.53 -18.95 35.29
CA SER A 138 -0.09 -18.60 35.40
C SER A 138 0.14 -17.21 36.02
N ASP A 139 1.21 -17.05 36.81
CA ASP A 139 1.58 -15.79 37.51
C ASP A 139 2.29 -14.79 36.56
N ASP A 140 2.01 -14.87 35.25
CA ASP A 140 2.65 -14.05 34.23
C ASP A 140 1.97 -12.67 34.12
N ARG A 141 2.78 -11.63 33.98
CA ARG A 141 2.29 -10.26 33.76
C ARG A 141 1.45 -10.18 32.48
N GLU A 142 0.23 -9.61 32.58
CA GLU A 142 -0.65 -9.43 31.43
C GLU A 142 0.04 -8.63 30.31
N PRO A 143 -0.07 -9.05 29.04
CA PRO A 143 0.50 -8.29 27.94
C PRO A 143 -0.20 -6.94 27.78
N GLY A 144 0.58 -5.91 27.46
CA GLY A 144 0.05 -4.57 27.22
C GLY A 144 -0.91 -4.56 26.02
N ILE A 145 -2.00 -3.78 26.12
CA ILE A 145 -3.05 -3.69 25.09
C ILE A 145 -2.51 -3.36 23.68
N GLY A 146 -1.38 -2.66 23.58
CA GLY A 146 -0.74 -2.31 22.30
C GLY A 146 -0.34 -3.52 21.45
N GLN A 147 -0.13 -4.69 22.05
CA GLN A 147 0.18 -5.93 21.31
C GLN A 147 -1.00 -6.41 20.44
N TYR A 148 -2.22 -6.02 20.79
CA TYR A 148 -3.43 -6.36 20.07
C TYR A 148 -3.88 -5.25 19.12
N VAL A 149 -3.11 -4.17 19.00
CA VAL A 149 -3.37 -3.07 18.08
C VAL A 149 -2.36 -3.11 16.95
N ARG A 150 -2.84 -3.19 15.72
CA ARG A 150 -2.03 -3.14 14.50
C ARG A 150 -2.46 -1.98 13.63
N LEU A 151 -1.53 -1.08 13.32
CA LEU A 151 -1.82 0.04 12.42
C LEU A 151 -2.09 -0.46 11.00
N GLY A 152 -3.09 0.14 10.35
CA GLY A 152 -3.35 -0.04 8.92
C GLY A 152 -2.45 0.88 8.08
N ALA A 153 -2.59 0.85 6.77
CA ALA A 153 -1.70 1.59 5.86
C ALA A 153 -1.71 3.12 6.09
N LEU A 154 -2.88 3.73 6.31
CA LEU A 154 -2.98 5.16 6.66
C LEU A 154 -2.44 5.43 8.07
N GLY A 155 -2.73 4.54 9.04
CA GLY A 155 -2.17 4.65 10.39
C GLY A 155 -0.64 4.64 10.39
N ASN A 156 -0.04 3.72 9.64
CA ASN A 156 1.41 3.63 9.42
C ASN A 156 1.97 4.89 8.74
N ALA A 157 1.23 5.49 7.80
CA ALA A 157 1.64 6.70 7.10
C ALA A 157 1.67 7.93 8.02
N LEU A 158 0.85 7.94 9.07
CA LEU A 158 0.75 9.01 10.05
C LEU A 158 1.69 8.83 11.26
N VAL A 159 2.42 7.72 11.35
CA VAL A 159 3.45 7.55 12.39
C VAL A 159 4.50 8.64 12.25
N PRO A 160 4.81 9.42 13.31
CA PRO A 160 5.74 10.53 13.20
C PRO A 160 7.15 10.06 12.81
N ARG A 161 7.68 10.69 11.75
CA ARG A 161 9.01 10.45 11.16
C ARG A 161 9.56 11.80 10.67
N GLU A 162 10.89 11.89 10.48
CA GLU A 162 11.54 13.09 9.91
C GLU A 162 11.31 13.23 8.39
N GLN A 163 10.99 12.13 7.72
CA GLN A 163 10.65 12.11 6.30
C GLN A 163 9.22 11.59 6.12
N PRO A 164 8.46 12.12 5.14
CA PRO A 164 7.12 11.65 4.85
C PRO A 164 7.16 10.22 4.29
N ARG A 165 6.09 9.47 4.55
CA ARG A 165 5.84 8.17 3.91
C ARG A 165 4.98 8.36 2.67
N VAL A 166 5.16 7.48 1.68
CA VAL A 166 4.26 7.43 0.52
C VAL A 166 3.12 6.46 0.82
N LEU A 167 1.89 6.95 0.78
CA LEU A 167 0.64 6.19 0.91
C LEU A 167 -0.05 6.12 -0.44
N LEU A 168 -0.29 4.91 -0.93
CA LEU A 168 -1.12 4.63 -2.10
C LEU A 168 -2.50 4.14 -1.63
N ILE A 169 -3.53 4.94 -1.87
CA ILE A 169 -4.94 4.54 -1.72
C ILE A 169 -5.43 4.13 -3.11
N ASP A 170 -5.59 2.83 -3.32
CA ASP A 170 -5.82 2.27 -4.64
C ASP A 170 -7.31 2.02 -4.88
N GLU A 171 -7.85 2.55 -5.98
CA GLU A 171 -9.24 2.38 -6.43
C GLU A 171 -10.28 2.91 -5.41
N LEU A 172 -10.09 4.15 -4.93
CA LEU A 172 -10.94 4.74 -3.89
C LEU A 172 -12.42 4.82 -4.30
N ASP A 173 -12.70 4.89 -5.60
CA ASP A 173 -14.05 4.89 -6.17
C ASP A 173 -14.82 3.58 -5.95
N LYS A 174 -14.17 2.49 -5.54
CA LYS A 174 -14.81 1.22 -5.15
C LYS A 174 -15.28 1.19 -3.69
N GLY A 175 -14.84 2.15 -2.88
CA GLY A 175 -15.16 2.23 -1.45
C GLY A 175 -16.59 2.67 -1.19
N ASP A 176 -16.96 2.78 0.08
CA ASP A 176 -18.23 3.40 0.47
C ASP A 176 -18.32 4.87 0.01
N VAL A 177 -19.54 5.42 -0.08
CA VAL A 177 -19.80 6.81 -0.52
C VAL A 177 -19.27 7.84 0.49
N ASP A 178 -19.24 7.50 1.77
CA ASP A 178 -18.81 8.40 2.84
C ASP A 178 -17.28 8.42 3.00
N LEU A 179 -16.61 7.35 2.58
CA LEU A 179 -15.18 7.13 2.77
C LEU A 179 -14.28 8.28 2.30
N PRO A 180 -14.49 8.92 1.12
CA PRO A 180 -13.68 10.04 0.70
C PRO A 180 -13.72 11.21 1.69
N ASN A 181 -14.89 11.55 2.26
CA ASN A 181 -15.02 12.64 3.21
C ASN A 181 -14.41 12.29 4.57
N ASP A 182 -14.57 11.05 5.02
CA ASP A 182 -13.93 10.54 6.24
C ASP A 182 -12.41 10.68 6.18
N LEU A 183 -11.80 10.36 5.04
CA LEU A 183 -10.37 10.53 4.80
C LEU A 183 -9.92 12.01 4.86
N LEU A 184 -10.74 12.94 4.36
CA LEU A 184 -10.39 14.38 4.41
C LEU A 184 -10.20 14.87 5.85
N THR A 185 -11.04 14.40 6.78
CA THR A 185 -10.94 14.78 8.20
C THR A 185 -9.56 14.39 8.75
N VAL A 186 -9.11 13.18 8.46
CA VAL A 186 -7.79 12.71 8.90
C VAL A 186 -6.66 13.45 8.17
N PHE A 187 -6.83 13.77 6.89
CA PHE A 187 -5.82 14.52 6.12
C PHE A 187 -5.70 15.99 6.57
N GLU A 188 -6.78 16.62 6.99
CA GLU A 188 -6.75 17.99 7.50
C GLU A 188 -6.04 18.08 8.86
N GLU A 189 -6.30 17.12 9.75
CA GLU A 189 -5.72 17.11 11.10
C GLU A 189 -4.30 16.52 11.14
N GLY A 190 -3.99 15.57 10.23
CA GLY A 190 -2.72 14.83 10.25
C GLY A 190 -2.59 13.91 11.47
N GLU A 191 -3.71 13.54 12.08
CA GLU A 191 -3.75 12.71 13.29
C GLU A 191 -5.02 11.86 13.37
N PHE A 192 -4.97 10.83 14.20
CA PHE A 192 -6.13 10.06 14.61
C PHE A 192 -5.99 9.57 16.05
N THR A 193 -7.10 9.10 16.62
CA THR A 193 -7.16 8.55 17.98
C THR A 193 -7.47 7.05 17.92
N ILE A 194 -6.86 6.29 18.83
CA ILE A 194 -7.11 4.88 19.12
C ILE A 194 -7.84 4.86 20.47
N PRO A 195 -9.18 4.82 20.50
CA PRO A 195 -9.97 4.95 21.73
C PRO A 195 -9.63 3.91 22.80
N GLU A 196 -9.20 2.72 22.39
CA GLU A 196 -8.74 1.64 23.28
C GLU A 196 -7.56 2.07 24.17
N LEU A 197 -6.74 3.02 23.69
CA LEU A 197 -5.53 3.50 24.35
C LEU A 197 -5.73 4.80 25.13
N THR A 198 -6.83 5.53 24.90
CA THR A 198 -7.09 6.84 25.53
C THR A 198 -7.35 6.73 27.03
N ARG A 199 -7.85 5.59 27.50
CA ARG A 199 -8.26 5.38 28.90
C ARG A 199 -7.16 4.85 29.82
N LEU A 200 -5.95 4.65 29.29
CA LEU A 200 -4.84 4.11 30.06
C LEU A 200 -4.19 5.22 30.90
N SER A 201 -3.79 4.89 32.13
CA SER A 201 -3.08 5.81 33.02
C SER A 201 -1.76 6.30 32.40
N GLU A 202 -1.29 7.49 32.79
CA GLU A 202 -0.03 8.07 32.28
C GLU A 202 1.18 7.16 32.50
N ASP A 203 1.17 6.35 33.56
CA ASP A 203 2.22 5.38 33.88
C ASP A 203 2.40 4.28 32.81
N HIS A 204 1.44 4.11 31.89
CA HIS A 204 1.47 3.12 30.81
C HIS A 204 1.79 3.73 29.44
N ALA A 205 2.14 5.02 29.38
CA ALA A 205 2.54 5.70 28.16
C ALA A 205 4.07 5.77 28.02
N PRO A 206 4.64 5.64 26.80
CA PRO A 206 3.96 5.35 25.54
C PRO A 206 3.51 3.89 25.42
N VAL A 207 2.37 3.67 24.76
CA VAL A 207 1.94 2.33 24.36
C VAL A 207 2.55 2.00 23.02
N HIS A 208 3.30 0.91 22.92
CA HIS A 208 3.84 0.42 21.67
C HIS A 208 2.80 -0.43 20.93
N VAL A 209 2.46 -0.04 19.69
CA VAL A 209 1.53 -0.76 18.81
C VAL A 209 2.26 -1.38 17.63
N GLN A 210 1.68 -2.43 17.04
CA GLN A 210 2.24 -3.10 15.88
C GLN A 210 2.10 -2.23 14.63
N THR A 211 3.14 -2.21 13.81
CA THR A 211 3.19 -1.51 12.52
C THR A 211 3.38 -2.54 11.40
N ASP A 212 3.30 -2.10 10.15
CA ASP A 212 3.67 -2.95 9.03
C ASP A 212 5.20 -3.15 8.92
N ASP A 213 5.99 -2.39 9.69
CA ASP A 213 7.45 -2.53 9.77
C ASP A 213 7.73 -3.57 10.89
N PRO A 214 8.08 -4.84 10.58
CA PRO A 214 8.06 -5.94 11.56
C PRO A 214 8.86 -5.69 12.84
N ASP A 215 9.92 -4.90 12.75
CA ASP A 215 10.85 -4.61 13.85
C ASP A 215 10.76 -3.15 14.35
N THR A 216 9.73 -2.40 13.96
CA THR A 216 9.61 -0.97 14.30
C THR A 216 8.21 -0.64 14.83
N PRO A 217 7.90 -0.99 16.10
CA PRO A 217 6.63 -0.63 16.72
C PRO A 217 6.49 0.89 16.84
N ALA A 218 5.26 1.39 16.75
CA ALA A 218 4.97 2.81 16.90
C ALA A 218 4.63 3.13 18.36
N ALA A 219 5.27 4.15 18.91
CA ALA A 219 4.94 4.68 20.24
C ALA A 219 3.71 5.59 20.14
N VAL A 220 2.64 5.24 20.86
CA VAL A 220 1.39 6.00 20.91
C VAL A 220 1.25 6.64 22.29
N LEU A 221 1.11 7.97 22.30
CA LEU A 221 0.96 8.76 23.52
C LEU A 221 -0.50 9.14 23.71
N ARG A 222 -1.10 8.77 24.84
CA ARG A 222 -2.51 9.05 25.19
C ARG A 222 -3.51 8.65 24.08
N GLY A 223 -3.23 7.52 23.42
CA GLY A 223 -4.03 7.00 22.31
C GLY A 223 -4.03 7.84 21.05
N ARG A 224 -3.12 8.80 20.89
CA ARG A 224 -3.05 9.69 19.72
C ARG A 224 -1.84 9.36 18.85
N VAL A 225 -2.07 9.26 17.55
CA VAL A 225 -1.03 9.17 16.53
C VAL A 225 -1.11 10.42 15.66
N ARG A 226 0.00 11.14 15.52
CA ARG A 226 0.08 12.38 14.77
C ARG A 226 1.35 12.42 13.96
N CYS A 227 1.24 12.75 12.67
CA CYS A 227 2.41 12.86 11.81
C CYS A 227 3.22 14.12 12.14
N ARG A 228 4.55 14.03 12.02
CA ARG A 228 5.43 15.21 12.01
C ARG A 228 5.52 15.80 10.60
N GLU A 229 5.72 14.92 9.62
CA GLU A 229 5.65 15.22 8.20
C GLU A 229 4.41 14.58 7.59
N PHE A 230 3.61 15.37 6.88
CA PHE A 230 2.39 14.86 6.24
C PHE A 230 2.76 13.85 5.15
N PRO A 231 2.12 12.67 5.09
CA PRO A 231 2.46 11.67 4.10
C PRO A 231 2.17 12.15 2.68
N ILE A 232 2.94 11.66 1.72
CA ILE A 232 2.62 11.82 0.30
C ILE A 232 1.50 10.85 -0.02
N VAL A 233 0.29 11.38 -0.19
CA VAL A 233 -0.92 10.59 -0.45
C VAL A 233 -1.19 10.58 -1.96
N VAL A 234 -1.12 9.40 -2.57
CA VAL A 234 -1.54 9.15 -3.95
C VAL A 234 -2.83 8.33 -3.91
N ILE A 235 -3.90 8.87 -4.48
CA ILE A 235 -5.20 8.22 -4.58
C ILE A 235 -5.44 7.88 -6.04
N THR A 236 -5.78 6.64 -6.36
CA THR A 236 -6.15 6.24 -7.72
C THR A 236 -7.66 6.06 -7.83
N SER A 237 -8.20 6.37 -9.01
CA SER A 237 -9.59 6.07 -9.37
C SER A 237 -9.66 5.71 -10.85
N ASN A 238 -10.56 4.79 -11.18
CA ASN A 238 -10.88 4.41 -12.55
C ASN A 238 -12.03 5.24 -13.14
N GLY A 239 -12.57 6.21 -12.38
CA GLY A 239 -13.72 7.00 -12.78
C GLY A 239 -15.03 6.22 -12.77
N GLU A 240 -15.12 5.12 -12.02
CA GLU A 240 -16.34 4.31 -11.91
C GLU A 240 -17.45 5.05 -11.13
N ARG A 241 -17.07 6.00 -10.27
CA ARG A 241 -17.96 6.83 -9.47
C ARG A 241 -17.39 8.24 -9.30
N ASP A 242 -18.28 9.24 -9.29
CA ASP A 242 -17.92 10.61 -8.98
C ASP A 242 -17.60 10.82 -7.50
N PHE A 243 -16.59 11.67 -7.24
CA PHE A 243 -16.27 12.10 -5.88
C PHE A 243 -17.02 13.37 -5.48
N PRO A 244 -17.33 13.56 -4.18
CA PRO A 244 -17.93 14.79 -3.69
C PRO A 244 -17.08 16.03 -4.05
N PRO A 245 -17.70 17.18 -4.41
CA PRO A 245 -16.95 18.40 -4.73
C PRO A 245 -16.03 18.90 -3.60
N ALA A 246 -16.36 18.59 -2.34
CA ALA A 246 -15.51 18.92 -1.20
C ALA A 246 -14.18 18.14 -1.21
N PHE A 247 -14.21 16.88 -1.65
CA PHE A 247 -13.05 16.01 -1.82
C PHE A 247 -12.16 16.48 -2.99
N LEU A 248 -12.78 16.70 -4.15
CA LEU A 248 -12.10 17.18 -5.35
C LEU A 248 -11.36 18.51 -5.11
N ARG A 249 -11.96 19.43 -4.35
CA ARG A 249 -11.37 20.73 -4.02
C ARG A 249 -10.14 20.65 -3.12
N ARG A 250 -9.95 19.53 -2.41
CA ARG A 250 -8.83 19.30 -1.48
C ARG A 250 -7.72 18.42 -2.05
N CYS A 251 -7.98 17.74 -3.17
CA CYS A 251 -6.96 17.00 -3.91
C CYS A 251 -6.35 17.87 -5.02
N VAL A 252 -5.09 17.63 -5.35
CA VAL A 252 -4.51 18.03 -6.63
C VAL A 252 -4.86 16.93 -7.63
N ARG A 253 -5.35 17.30 -8.81
CA ARG A 253 -5.85 16.33 -9.80
C ARG A 253 -4.82 16.13 -10.89
N LEU A 254 -4.54 14.87 -11.18
CA LEU A 254 -3.67 14.42 -12.28
C LEU A 254 -4.45 13.42 -13.12
N ASP A 255 -4.68 13.73 -14.39
CA ASP A 255 -5.29 12.80 -15.32
C ASP A 255 -4.20 12.19 -16.20
N LEU A 256 -4.00 10.88 -16.10
CA LEU A 256 -3.00 10.17 -16.88
C LEU A 256 -3.61 9.75 -18.22
N PRO A 257 -3.03 10.21 -19.35
CA PRO A 257 -3.49 9.82 -20.67
C PRO A 257 -3.21 8.33 -20.92
N GLU A 258 -3.86 7.76 -21.93
CA GLU A 258 -3.48 6.43 -22.40
C GLU A 258 -2.04 6.45 -22.92
N PRO A 259 -1.21 5.46 -22.53
CA PRO A 259 0.15 5.36 -23.05
C PRO A 259 0.07 5.18 -24.57
N THR A 260 0.38 6.26 -25.29
CA THR A 260 0.49 6.21 -26.74
C THR A 260 1.69 5.31 -27.04
N ARG A 261 1.53 4.30 -27.90
CA ARG A 261 2.68 3.50 -28.38
C ARG A 261 3.70 4.47 -28.99
N LEU A 262 4.75 4.79 -28.24
CA LEU A 262 6.00 5.34 -28.76
C LEU A 262 6.75 4.23 -29.51
#